data_AF-A0A8S2V2K8-F1
#
_entry.id   AF-A0A8S2V2K8-F1
#
_cell.length_a   1.000
_cell.length_b   1.000
_cell.length_c   1.000
_cell.angle_alpha   90.00
_cell.angle_beta   90.00
_cell.angle_gamma   90.00
#
_symmetry.space_group_name_H-M   'P 1'
#
loop_
_entity.id
_entity.type
_entity.pdbx_description
1 polymer ?
#
loop_
_entity_poly.entity_id
_entity_poly.type
_entity_poly.pdbx_seq_one_letter_code
_entity_poly.pdbx_strand_id
1 'polypeptide(L)'
;ESDPQLAGLTDYIKEEIDGEGWYRMGKLMLQVGHFDQAEELYNELLKGASDDSDRAFIYHQIGSLKDDQGKYPEAVKFYEKSLEIKRKTLPEDDAS
;
A
#
# COMPACT_ATOMS: atom_id res chain seq x y z
N GLU A 1 -3.64 3.13 -20.42
CA GLU A 1 -4.93 3.79 -20.20
C GLU A 1 -5.60 3.06 -19.05
N SER A 2 -5.89 3.76 -17.96
CA SER A 2 -6.53 3.17 -16.79
C SER A 2 -7.98 2.84 -17.15
N ASP A 3 -8.42 1.61 -16.87
CA ASP A 3 -9.77 1.13 -17.19
C ASP A 3 -10.81 1.99 -16.45
N PRO A 4 -11.73 2.69 -17.15
CA PRO A 4 -12.72 3.55 -16.52
C PRO A 4 -13.70 2.79 -15.61
N GLN A 5 -13.85 1.47 -15.78
CA GLN A 5 -14.60 0.64 -14.81
C GLN A 5 -13.84 0.49 -13.49
N LEU A 6 -12.50 0.40 -13.53
CA LEU A 6 -11.68 0.30 -12.33
C LEU A 6 -11.71 1.61 -11.54
N ALA A 7 -11.68 2.76 -12.22
CA ALA A 7 -11.78 4.07 -11.58
C ALA A 7 -13.12 4.25 -10.85
N GLY A 8 -14.24 3.92 -11.51
CA GLY A 8 -15.58 3.99 -10.90
C GLY A 8 -15.77 3.02 -9.74
N LEU A 9 -15.22 1.81 -9.83
CA LEU A 9 -15.24 0.84 -8.74
C LEU A 9 -14.37 1.32 -7.57
N THR A 10 -13.22 1.93 -7.85
CA THR A 10 -12.33 2.51 -6.85
C THR A 10 -13.03 3.66 -6.12
N ASP A 11 -13.72 4.56 -6.83
CA ASP A 11 -14.43 5.68 -6.19
C ASP A 11 -15.65 5.21 -5.38
N TYR A 12 -16.40 4.22 -5.85
CA TYR A 12 -17.49 3.59 -5.08
C TYR A 12 -16.96 2.93 -3.79
N ILE A 13 -15.79 2.27 -3.87
CA ILE A 13 -15.14 1.63 -2.72
C ILE A 13 -14.50 2.65 -1.76
N LYS A 14 -14.10 3.85 -2.25
CA LYS A 14 -13.67 4.99 -1.40
C LYS A 14 -14.76 5.52 -0.50
N GLU A 15 -16.00 5.48 -0.95
CA GLU A 15 -17.12 5.96 -0.14
C GLU A 15 -17.63 4.89 0.85
N GLU A 16 -17.45 3.60 0.55
CA GLU A 16 -18.06 2.49 1.30
C GLU A 16 -17.14 1.79 2.31
N ILE A 17 -15.81 1.88 2.16
CA ILE A 17 -14.91 1.06 2.99
C ILE A 17 -13.82 1.89 3.67
N ASP A 18 -13.75 1.76 5.00
CA ASP A 18 -12.70 2.34 5.83
C ASP A 18 -11.31 1.77 5.47
N GLY A 19 -10.25 2.23 6.14
CA GLY A 19 -8.86 1.84 5.84
C GLY A 19 -8.60 0.32 5.72
N GLU A 20 -9.46 -0.52 6.29
CA GLU A 20 -9.35 -1.98 6.20
C GLU A 20 -9.85 -2.55 4.85
N GLY A 21 -10.73 -1.83 4.15
CA GLY A 21 -11.26 -2.21 2.84
C GLY A 21 -10.24 -2.21 1.73
N TRP A 22 -9.41 -1.18 1.72
CA TRP A 22 -8.32 -1.00 0.76
C TRP A 22 -7.29 -2.11 0.84
N TYR A 23 -6.97 -2.53 2.07
CA TYR A 23 -6.11 -3.68 2.32
C TYR A 23 -6.68 -4.96 1.72
N ARG A 24 -7.97 -5.22 1.94
CA ARG A 24 -8.63 -6.44 1.43
C ARG A 24 -8.67 -6.45 -0.10
N MET A 25 -8.92 -5.29 -0.72
CA MET A 25 -8.93 -5.16 -2.18
C MET A 25 -7.54 -5.42 -2.78
N GLY A 26 -6.51 -4.76 -2.25
CA GLY A 26 -5.14 -4.97 -2.71
C GLY A 26 -4.71 -6.43 -2.59
N LYS A 27 -5.03 -7.11 -1.48
CA LYS A 27 -4.79 -8.56 -1.34
C LYS A 27 -5.56 -9.42 -2.33
N LEU A 28 -6.81 -9.10 -2.62
CA LEU A 28 -7.59 -9.82 -3.62
C LEU A 28 -6.96 -9.66 -5.02
N MET A 29 -6.52 -8.45 -5.38
CA MET A 29 -5.83 -8.21 -6.64
C MET A 29 -4.51 -9.01 -6.75
N LEU A 30 -3.75 -9.11 -5.65
CA LEU A 30 -2.58 -9.98 -5.57
C LEU A 30 -2.93 -11.45 -5.81
N GLN A 31 -4.00 -11.95 -5.17
CA GLN A 31 -4.43 -13.35 -5.29
C GLN A 31 -4.93 -13.71 -6.70
N VAL A 32 -5.49 -12.74 -7.43
CA VAL A 32 -5.97 -12.94 -8.81
C VAL A 32 -4.85 -12.65 -9.84
N GLY A 33 -3.67 -12.19 -9.40
CA GLY A 33 -2.51 -11.92 -10.26
C GLY A 33 -2.57 -10.58 -11.02
N HIS A 34 -3.48 -9.68 -10.62
CA HIS A 34 -3.67 -8.36 -11.22
C HIS A 34 -2.69 -7.34 -10.64
N PHE A 35 -1.40 -7.62 -10.82
CA PHE A 35 -0.36 -6.87 -10.12
C PHE A 35 -0.26 -5.40 -10.52
N ASP A 36 -0.49 -5.07 -11.80
CA ASP A 36 -0.42 -3.69 -12.29
C ASP A 36 -1.54 -2.82 -11.69
N GLN A 37 -2.74 -3.38 -11.53
CA GLN A 37 -3.88 -2.69 -10.91
C GLN A 37 -3.67 -2.51 -9.41
N ALA A 38 -3.09 -3.51 -8.72
CA ALA A 38 -2.68 -3.38 -7.33
C ALA A 38 -1.62 -2.28 -7.14
N GLU A 39 -0.66 -2.19 -8.07
CA GLU A 39 0.38 -1.15 -8.04
C GLU A 39 -0.22 0.25 -8.23
N GLU A 40 -1.12 0.43 -9.21
CA GLU A 40 -1.82 1.70 -9.44
C GLU A 40 -2.63 2.11 -8.21
N LEU A 41 -3.37 1.17 -7.63
CA LEU A 41 -4.16 1.41 -6.42
C LEU A 41 -3.30 1.87 -5.24
N TYR A 42 -2.23 1.14 -4.91
CA TYR A 42 -1.37 1.51 -3.79
C TYR A 42 -0.66 2.84 -4.02
N ASN A 43 -0.30 3.18 -5.26
CA ASN A 43 0.27 4.48 -5.58
C ASN A 43 -0.73 5.63 -5.40
N GLU A 44 -2.00 5.44 -5.77
CA GLU A 44 -3.06 6.42 -5.51
C GLU A 44 -3.32 6.60 -4.01
N LEU A 45 -3.37 5.49 -3.25
CA LEU A 45 -3.49 5.56 -1.79
C LEU A 45 -2.29 6.30 -1.17
N LEU A 46 -1.08 6.06 -1.67
CA LEU A 46 0.12 6.72 -1.16
C LEU A 46 0.07 8.26 -1.38
N LYS A 47 -0.51 8.72 -2.49
CA LYS A 47 -0.71 10.15 -2.77
C LYS A 47 -1.73 10.79 -1.81
N GLY A 48 -2.74 10.03 -1.39
CA GLY A 48 -3.80 10.49 -0.47
C GLY A 48 -3.45 10.33 1.02
N ALA A 49 -2.35 9.64 1.34
CA ALA A 49 -1.98 9.31 2.72
C ALA A 49 -1.68 10.57 3.54
N SER A 50 -2.51 10.82 4.55
CA SER A 50 -2.47 12.05 5.35
C SER A 50 -1.43 11.99 6.47
N ASP A 51 -1.16 10.80 6.99
CA ASP A 51 -0.20 10.59 8.08
C ASP A 51 0.88 9.55 7.76
N ASP A 52 1.87 9.50 8.64
CA ASP A 52 3.02 8.62 8.53
C ASP A 52 2.66 7.14 8.76
N SER A 53 1.63 6.84 9.56
CA SER A 53 1.18 5.47 9.79
C SER A 53 0.61 4.87 8.51
N ASP A 54 -0.25 5.63 7.83
CA ASP A 54 -0.83 5.24 6.53
C ASP A 54 0.25 5.08 5.47
N ARG A 55 1.18 6.04 5.36
CA ARG A 55 2.31 5.95 4.43
C ARG A 55 3.16 4.71 4.67
N ALA A 56 3.49 4.42 5.93
CA ALA A 56 4.27 3.25 6.30
C ALA A 56 3.54 1.95 5.91
N PHE A 57 2.23 1.88 6.19
CA PHE A 57 1.41 0.73 5.82
C PHE A 57 1.38 0.52 4.31
N ILE A 58 1.12 1.57 3.53
CA ILE A 58 1.04 1.49 2.07
C ILE A 58 2.38 1.09 1.45
N TYR A 59 3.51 1.62 1.95
CA TYR A 59 4.83 1.18 1.51
C TYR A 59 5.08 -0.30 1.78
N HIS A 60 4.64 -0.82 2.93
CA HIS A 60 4.73 -2.24 3.21
C HIS A 60 3.91 -3.07 2.20
N GLN A 61 2.70 -2.62 1.83
CA GLN A 61 1.88 -3.33 0.84
C GLN A 61 2.51 -3.33 -0.56
N ILE A 62 3.11 -2.21 -1.00
CA ILE A 62 3.86 -2.16 -2.26
C ILE A 62 5.07 -3.12 -2.20
N GLY A 63 5.75 -3.19 -1.05
CA GLY A 63 6.82 -4.17 -0.83
C GLY A 63 6.34 -5.61 -1.04
N SER A 64 5.21 -5.98 -0.44
CA SER A 64 4.59 -7.31 -0.60
C SER A 64 4.21 -7.59 -2.05
N LEU A 65 3.63 -6.61 -2.73
CA LEU A 65 3.30 -6.72 -4.15
C LEU A 65 4.53 -7.02 -5.01
N LYS A 66 5.65 -6.31 -4.78
CA LYS A 66 6.90 -6.54 -5.51
C LYS A 66 7.51 -7.90 -5.20
N ASP A 67 7.37 -8.36 -3.95
CA ASP A 67 7.81 -9.69 -3.52
C ASP A 67 7.03 -10.80 -4.25
N ASP A 68 5.70 -10.68 -4.31
CA ASP A 68 4.82 -11.60 -5.05
C ASP A 68 5.10 -11.60 -6.57
N GLN A 69 5.56 -10.47 -7.13
CA GLN A 69 6.04 -10.37 -8.51
C GLN A 69 7.45 -10.94 -8.73
N GLY A 70 8.15 -11.38 -7.68
CA GLY A 70 9.55 -11.83 -7.72
C GLY A 70 10.58 -10.69 -7.89
N LYS A 71 10.16 -9.43 -7.73
CA LYS A 71 11.00 -8.22 -7.85
C LYS A 71 11.63 -7.87 -6.49
N TYR A 72 12.40 -8.80 -5.93
CA TYR A 72 12.94 -8.69 -4.57
C TYR A 72 13.73 -7.40 -4.27
N PRO A 73 14.59 -6.89 -5.17
CA PRO A 73 15.31 -5.64 -4.90
C PRO A 73 14.39 -4.41 -4.78
N GLU A 74 13.26 -4.41 -5.48
CA GLU A 74 12.24 -3.36 -5.35
C GLU A 74 11.45 -3.54 -4.05
N ALA A 75 11.08 -4.78 -3.72
CA ALA A 75 10.39 -5.11 -2.49
C ALA A 75 11.14 -4.60 -1.24
N VAL A 76 12.46 -4.88 -1.18
CA VAL A 76 13.33 -4.42 -0.09
C VAL A 76 13.29 -2.91 0.07
N LYS A 77 13.40 -2.14 -1.02
CA LYS A 77 13.36 -0.67 -0.97
C LYS A 77 12.06 -0.14 -0.35
N PHE A 78 10.93 -0.79 -0.66
CA PHE A 78 9.63 -0.37 -0.14
C PHE A 78 9.44 -0.79 1.32
N TYR A 79 9.92 -1.97 1.70
CA TYR A 79 9.96 -2.37 3.11
C TYR A 79 10.85 -1.45 3.96
N GLU A 80 12.00 -1.03 3.45
CA GLU A 80 12.89 -0.08 4.13
C GLU A 80 12.21 1.27 4.36
N LYS A 81 11.49 1.82 3.36
CA LYS A 81 10.71 3.06 3.53
C LYS A 81 9.65 2.93 4.62
N SER A 82 8.92 1.81 4.64
CA SER A 82 7.95 1.52 5.70
C SER A 82 8.62 1.49 7.08
N LEU A 83 9.76 0.80 7.19
CA LEU A 83 10.50 0.67 8.44
C LEU A 83 11.08 2.01 8.91
N GLU A 84 11.57 2.84 8.00
CA GLU A 84 12.10 4.17 8.31
C GLU A 84 11.04 5.05 8.96
N ILE A 85 9.82 5.06 8.40
CA ILE A 85 8.72 5.84 8.97
C ILE A 85 8.33 5.29 10.33
N LYS A 86 8.15 3.96 10.47
CA LYS A 86 7.81 3.34 11.76
C LYS A 86 8.84 3.67 12.85
N ARG A 87 10.13 3.69 12.51
CA ARG A 87 11.21 4.08 13.43
C ARG A 87 11.13 5.55 13.85
N LYS A 88 10.74 6.44 12.95
CA LYS A 88 10.55 7.88 13.25
C LYS A 88 9.31 8.15 14.10
N THR A 89 8.27 7.33 13.96
CA THR A 89 6.99 7.50 14.68
C THR A 89 6.95 6.78 16.02
N LEU A 90 7.86 5.83 16.26
CA LEU A 90 8.02 5.22 17.57
C LEU A 90 8.47 6.33 18.55
N PRO A 91 7.80 6.51 19.69
CA PRO A 91 8.41 7.24 20.80
C PRO A 91 9.75 6.57 21.07
N GLU A 92 10.78 7.35 21.37
CA GLU A 92 12.01 6.83 21.98
C GLU A 92 11.61 6.25 23.35
N ASP A 93 11.04 5.04 23.38
CA ASP A 93 10.80 4.33 24.63
C ASP A 93 12.17 3.92 25.18
N ASP A 94 12.58 4.69 26.17
CA ASP A 94 13.48 4.34 27.26
C ASP A 94 14.86 3.81 26.84
N ALA A 95 15.68 4.69 26.27
CA ALA A 95 17.11 4.65 26.58
C ALA A 95 17.33 5.23 28.00
N SER A 96 16.89 4.50 29.02
CA SER A 96 17.31 4.68 30.41
C SER A 96 18.09 3.48 30.91
#